data_AF-A0A8S3J3K5-F1
#
_entry.id   AF-A0A8S3J3K5-F1
#
_cell.length_a   1.000
_cell.length_b   1.000
_cell.length_c   1.000
_cell.angle_alpha   90.00
_cell.angle_beta   90.00
_cell.angle_gamma   90.00
#
_symmetry.space_group_name_H-M   'P 1'
#
loop_
_entity.id
_entity.type
_entity.pdbx_description
1 polymer ?
#
loop_
_entity_poly.entity_id
_entity_poly.type
_entity_poly.pdbx_seq_one_letter_code
_entity_poly.pdbx_strand_id
1 'polypeptide(L)' 'NCIPTDSAFTFSQLREIQSASKLCETNPEEARRLLQSIRGYLVLIPHKFLSKEYLGPRLPAKEILAPAWFWT' A
#
# COMPACT_ATOMS: atom_id res chain seq x y z
N ASN A 1 -0.10 -8.80 4.75
CA ASN A 1 -0.09 -7.33 4.88
C ASN A 1 -0.62 -6.73 3.60
N CYS A 2 -1.81 -6.11 3.68
CA CYS A 2 -2.47 -5.48 2.53
C CYS A 2 -1.98 -4.04 2.34
N ILE A 3 -2.16 -3.51 1.13
CA ILE A 3 -1.83 -2.13 0.76
C ILE A 3 -3.06 -1.50 0.09
N PRO A 4 -3.28 -0.17 0.21
CA PRO A 4 -2.46 0.82 0.92
C PRO A 4 -2.56 0.73 2.46
N THR A 5 -1.56 1.24 3.20
CA THR A 5 -1.51 1.20 4.68
C THR A 5 -0.74 2.38 5.28
N ASP A 6 -1.17 2.86 6.45
CA ASP A 6 -0.47 3.93 7.21
C ASP A 6 0.81 3.45 7.92
N SER A 7 1.17 2.18 7.75
CA SER A 7 2.44 1.62 8.25
C SER A 7 3.61 1.82 7.29
N ALA A 8 3.36 2.18 6.03
CA ALA A 8 4.39 2.35 5.00
C ALA A 8 4.45 3.81 4.52
N PHE A 9 5.45 4.56 4.98
CA PHE A 9 5.67 5.96 4.59
C PHE A 9 6.59 6.10 3.38
N THR A 10 7.42 5.09 3.10
CA THR A 10 8.42 5.06 2.02
C THR A 10 8.36 3.76 1.22
N PHE A 11 8.96 3.73 0.03
CA PHE A 11 9.07 2.51 -0.79
C PHE A 11 9.93 1.43 -0.12
N SER A 12 10.93 1.81 0.68
CA SER A 12 11.74 0.86 1.45
C SER A 12 10.89 0.13 2.49
N GLN A 13 10.13 0.89 3.29
CA GLN A 13 9.24 0.32 4.31
C GLN A 13 8.14 -0.54 3.70
N LEU A 14 7.60 -0.11 2.54
CA LEU A 14 6.64 -0.91 1.78
C LEU A 14 7.21 -2.28 1.42
N ARG A 15 8.46 -2.33 0.94
CA ARG A 15 9.13 -3.59 0.57
C ARG A 15 9.32 -4.50 1.78
N GLU A 16 9.72 -3.94 2.92
CA GLU A 16 9.85 -4.69 4.18
C GLU A 16 8.50 -5.31 4.59
N ILE A 17 7.43 -4.51 4.59
CA ILE A 17 6.07 -4.96 4.94
C ILE A 17 5.55 -6.04 3.98
N GLN A 18 5.87 -5.93 2.68
CA GLN A 18 5.50 -6.94 1.67
C GLN A 18 6.29 -8.23 1.82
N SER A 19 7.55 -8.16 2.28
CA SER A 19 8.39 -9.34 2.50
C SER A 19 8.03 -10.11 3.78
N ALA A 20 7.37 -9.45 4.74
CA ALA A 20 6.94 -10.08 5.97
C ALA A 20 5.81 -11.10 5.71
N SER A 21 5.95 -12.29 6.28
CA SER A 21 4.95 -13.38 6.17
C SER A 21 3.59 -12.94 6.69
N LYS A 22 2.53 -13.29 5.96
CA LYS A 22 1.16 -12.91 6.33
C LYS A 22 0.57 -13.93 7.29
N LEU A 23 -0.26 -13.48 8.22
CA LEU A 23 -0.98 -14.37 9.13
C LEU A 23 -1.86 -15.39 8.38
N CYS A 24 -2.45 -14.99 7.25
CA CYS A 24 -3.23 -15.90 6.41
C CYS A 24 -2.41 -17.03 5.77
N GLU A 25 -1.09 -16.88 5.68
CA GLU A 25 -0.17 -17.88 5.13
C GLU A 25 0.46 -18.72 6.26
N THR A 26 0.80 -18.10 7.40
CA THR A 26 1.46 -18.79 8.53
C THR A 26 0.50 -19.49 9.48
N ASN A 27 -0.71 -18.93 9.71
CA ASN A 27 -1.75 -19.52 10.54
C ASN A 27 -3.15 -19.19 9.98
N PRO A 28 -3.62 -19.96 8.97
CA PRO A 28 -4.90 -19.71 8.32
C PRO A 28 -6.12 -19.79 9.26
N GLU A 29 -6.10 -20.66 10.27
CA GLU A 29 -7.25 -20.83 11.18
C GLU A 29 -7.44 -19.60 12.07
N GLU A 30 -6.35 -19.07 12.60
CA GLU A 30 -6.41 -17.83 13.39
C GLU A 30 -6.83 -16.64 12.51
N ALA A 31 -6.34 -16.58 11.26
CA ALA A 31 -6.78 -15.57 10.31
C ALA A 31 -8.30 -15.65 10.06
N ARG A 32 -8.86 -16.84 9.86
CA ARG A 32 -10.31 -17.03 9.68
C ARG A 32 -11.10 -16.59 10.90
N ARG A 33 -10.64 -16.93 12.11
CA ARG A 33 -11.27 -16.52 13.37
C ARG A 33 -11.34 -15.00 13.51
N LEU A 34 -10.25 -14.29 13.18
CA LEU A 34 -10.22 -12.83 13.23
C LEU A 34 -11.14 -12.21 12.16
N LEU A 35 -11.16 -12.77 10.95
CA LEU A 35 -12.00 -12.28 9.85
C LEU A 35 -13.51 -12.39 10.16
N GLN A 36 -13.94 -13.35 10.99
CA GLN A 36 -15.34 -13.47 11.43
C GLN A 36 -15.85 -12.26 12.22
N SER A 37 -14.95 -11.46 12.81
CA SER A 37 -15.32 -10.25 13.54
C SER A 37 -15.65 -9.07 12.61
N ILE A 38 -15.26 -9.14 11.34
CA ILE A 38 -15.44 -8.06 10.35
C ILE A 38 -16.91 -8.00 9.92
N ARG A 39 -17.45 -6.79 9.83
CA ARG A 39 -18.81 -6.53 9.35
C ARG A 39 -18.79 -5.47 8.26
N GLY A 40 -19.38 -5.79 7.11
CA GLY A 40 -19.37 -4.91 5.94
C GLY A 40 -17.99 -4.77 5.32
N TYR A 41 -17.80 -3.70 4.54
CA TYR A 41 -16.60 -3.47 3.72
C TYR A 41 -15.97 -2.10 3.92
N LEU A 42 -16.52 -1.29 4.84
CA LEU A 42 -16.02 0.05 5.09
C LEU A 42 -14.68 -0.02 5.81
N VAL A 43 -13.68 0.62 5.25
CA VAL A 43 -12.33 0.75 5.82
C VAL A 43 -11.91 2.22 5.81
N LEU A 44 -11.02 2.59 6.74
CA LEU A 44 -10.42 3.92 6.75
C LEU A 44 -9.47 4.08 5.58
N ILE A 45 -9.54 5.22 4.89
CA ILE A 45 -8.59 5.55 3.83
C ILE A 45 -7.24 5.91 4.49
N PRO A 46 -6.14 5.23 4.13
CA PRO A 46 -4.82 5.53 4.68
C PRO A 46 -4.27 6.81 4.07
N HIS A 47 -4.11 7.86 4.89
CA HIS A 47 -3.63 9.17 4.45
C HIS A 47 -2.10 9.31 4.49
N LYS A 48 -1.40 8.38 5.16
CA LYS A 48 0.06 8.44 5.37
C LYS A 48 0.81 7.51 4.42
N PHE A 49 0.11 6.69 3.66
CA PHE A 49 0.70 5.76 2.71
C PHE A 49 1.59 6.48 1.69
N LEU A 50 2.87 6.11 1.65
CA LEU A 50 3.91 6.70 0.80
C LEU A 50 4.03 8.24 0.90
N SER A 51 3.59 8.82 2.00
CA SER A 51 3.59 10.29 2.21
C SER A 51 4.97 10.93 2.21
N LYS A 52 6.06 10.15 2.33
CA LYS A 52 7.45 10.64 2.28
C LYS A 52 8.11 10.40 0.92
N GLU A 53 7.36 9.97 -0.09
CA GLU A 53 7.84 9.71 -1.44
C GLU A 53 7.27 10.70 -2.44
N TYR A 54 8.04 11.00 -3.50
CA TYR A 54 7.50 11.69 -4.66
C TYR A 54 6.80 10.68 -5.57
N LEU A 55 5.47 10.75 -5.64
CA LEU A 55 4.62 9.82 -6.40
C LEU A 55 4.37 10.24 -7.85
N GLY A 56 4.83 11.43 -8.25
CA GLY A 56 4.77 11.86 -9.63
C GLY A 56 5.72 11.05 -10.52
N PRO A 57 5.52 11.06 -11.84
CA PRO A 57 6.49 10.49 -12.76
C PRO A 57 7.84 11.18 -12.54
N ARG A 58 8.90 10.40 -12.30
CA ARG A 58 10.26 10.93 -12.31
C ARG A 58 10.52 11.48 -13.70
N LEU A 59 10.96 12.74 -13.82
CA LEU A 59 11.30 13.36 -15.10
C LEU A 59 12.27 12.42 -15.85
N PRO A 60 11.86 11.80 -16.96
CA PRO A 60 12.75 10.96 -17.73
C PRO A 60 13.66 11.85 -18.57
N ALA A 61 14.81 11.31 -18.95
CA ALA A 61 15.68 11.90 -19.95
C ALA A 61 14.87 12.17 -21.23
N LYS A 62 14.52 13.45 -21.48
CA LYS A 62 13.96 14.11 -22.70
C LYS A 62 12.82 13.45 -23.53
N GLU A 63 12.56 12.15 -23.43
CA GLU A 63 11.78 11.37 -24.41
C GLU A 63 10.38 10.95 -23.90
N ILE A 64 10.07 11.10 -22.61
CA ILE A 64 8.77 10.72 -22.03
C ILE A 64 8.21 11.86 -21.17
N LEU A 65 8.02 13.04 -21.78
CA LEU A 65 7.35 14.17 -21.14
C LEU A 65 5.83 13.99 -21.27
N ALA A 66 5.22 13.17 -20.41
CA ALA A 66 3.76 13.18 -20.26
C ALA A 66 3.36 14.45 -19.47
N PRO A 67 2.44 15.28 -19.98
CA PRO A 67 1.94 16.42 -19.24
C PRO A 67 1.25 15.99 -17.94
N ALA A 68 1.44 16.74 -16.85
CA ALA A 68 0.83 16.44 -15.56
C ALA A 68 -0.71 16.40 -15.60
N TRP A 69 -1.33 17.16 -16.52
CA TRP A 69 -2.78 17.20 -16.69
C TRP A 69 -3.40 15.87 -17.17
N PHE A 70 -2.60 14.92 -17.67
CA PHE A 70 -3.12 13.59 -17.96
C PHE A 70 -3.68 12.88 -16.72
N TRP A 71 -3.31 13.31 -15.53
CA TRP A 71 -3.63 12.65 -14.26
C TRP A 71 -4.57 13.46 -13.35
N THR A 72 -5.12 14.59 -13.85
CA THR A 72 -6.01 15.51 -13.10
C THR A 72 -7.23 15.86 -13.92
#